data_AF-A0A662Q998-F1
#
_entry.id   AF-A0A662Q998-F1
#
_cell.length_a   1.000
_cell.length_b   1.000
_cell.length_c   1.000
_cell.angle_alpha   90.00
_cell.angle_beta   90.00
_cell.angle_gamma   90.00
#
_symmetry.space_group_name_H-M   'P 1'
#
loop_
_entity.id
_entity.type
_entity.pdbx_description
1 polymer ?
#
loop_
_entity_poly.entity_id
_entity_poly.type
_entity_poly.pdbx_seq_one_letter_code
_entity_poly.pdbx_strand_id
1 'polypeptide(L)'
;IDIYIEVVQADGGTRTTGLTAASLALADAGIPMADLIAAVAVGKVDGQLVLDLNDVEDKYGEADMPIAMAPRFNSIVLLQLNGRISKDEFPKALALAKKGIMEIYRLQREALKRKYSATPEGGM
;
A
#
# COMPACT_ATOMS: atom_id res chain seq x y z
N ILE A 1 -15.16 -4.03 15.63
CA ILE A 1 -13.78 -4.31 15.21
C ILE A 1 -13.17 -2.95 15.04
N ASP A 2 -12.29 -2.60 15.96
CA ASP A 2 -11.77 -1.24 16.07
C ASP A 2 -10.32 -1.28 15.59
N ILE A 3 -9.96 -0.32 14.74
CA ILE A 3 -8.65 -0.26 14.11
C ILE A 3 -8.09 1.13 14.39
N TYR A 4 -6.95 1.18 15.06
CA TYR A 4 -6.24 2.41 15.34
C TYR A 4 -4.94 2.41 14.55
N ILE A 5 -4.65 3.53 13.89
CA ILE A 5 -3.44 3.73 13.11
C ILE A 5 -2.82 5.02 13.60
N GLU A 6 -1.61 4.93 14.15
CA GLU A 6 -0.83 6.09 14.58
C GLU A 6 0.36 6.27 13.63
N VAL A 7 0.48 7.48 13.08
CA VAL A 7 1.60 7.83 12.18
C VAL A 7 2.74 8.36 13.05
N VAL A 8 3.74 7.52 13.31
CA VAL A 8 4.90 7.90 14.14
C VAL A 8 5.85 8.84 13.40
N GLN A 9 5.99 8.65 12.09
CA GLN A 9 6.76 9.51 11.19
C GLN A 9 6.03 9.63 9.85
N ALA A 10 6.03 10.83 9.28
CA ALA A 10 5.45 11.12 7.98
C ALA A 10 6.54 11.51 6.99
N ASP A 11 6.60 10.82 5.86
CA ASP A 11 7.52 11.11 4.75
C ASP A 11 6.87 10.75 3.39
N GLY A 12 5.65 11.23 3.16
CA GLY A 12 4.81 10.76 2.05
C GLY A 12 4.10 9.43 2.34
N GLY A 13 3.03 9.13 1.60
CA GLY A 13 2.38 7.81 1.61
C GLY A 13 1.78 7.33 2.94
N THR A 14 1.59 8.20 3.94
CA THR A 14 1.16 7.78 5.30
C THR A 14 -0.15 6.98 5.29
N ARG A 15 -1.09 7.31 4.40
CA ARG A 15 -2.35 6.58 4.25
C ARG A 15 -2.18 5.18 3.64
N THR A 16 -1.26 5.01 2.68
CA THR A 16 -1.01 3.72 2.01
C THR A 16 -0.25 2.80 2.96
N THR A 17 0.70 3.36 3.70
CA THR A 17 1.38 2.68 4.82
C THR A 17 0.39 2.27 5.91
N GLY A 18 -0.48 3.19 6.33
CA GLY A 18 -1.50 2.92 7.34
C GLY A 18 -2.46 1.80 6.94
N LEU A 19 -2.94 1.79 5.69
CA LEU A 19 -3.84 0.75 5.21
C LEU A 19 -3.14 -0.63 5.10
N THR A 20 -1.89 -0.63 4.66
CA THR A 20 -1.05 -1.85 4.62
C THR A 20 -0.82 -2.41 6.03
N ALA A 21 -0.54 -1.53 7.01
CA ALA A 21 -0.37 -1.90 8.41
C ALA A 21 -1.67 -2.39 9.05
N ALA A 22 -2.80 -1.72 8.81
CA ALA A 22 -4.12 -2.14 9.28
C ALA A 22 -4.50 -3.52 8.73
N SER A 23 -4.22 -3.79 7.45
CA SER A 23 -4.45 -5.11 6.86
C SER A 23 -3.62 -6.19 7.55
N LEU A 24 -2.35 -5.92 7.86
CA LEU A 24 -1.52 -6.86 8.62
C LEU A 24 -2.03 -7.03 10.05
N ALA A 25 -2.43 -5.96 10.73
CA ALA A 25 -2.95 -6.02 12.10
C ALA A 25 -4.24 -6.84 12.21
N LEU A 26 -5.15 -6.70 11.24
CA LEU A 26 -6.37 -7.53 11.18
C LEU A 26 -6.05 -9.00 10.94
N ALA A 27 -5.09 -9.30 10.05
CA ALA A 27 -4.64 -10.67 9.81
C ALA A 27 -3.98 -11.25 11.07
N ASP A 28 -3.18 -10.45 11.77
CA ASP A 28 -2.49 -10.83 13.01
C ASP A 28 -3.46 -11.12 14.16
N ALA A 29 -4.55 -10.36 14.23
CA ALA A 29 -5.66 -10.57 15.15
C ALA A 29 -6.51 -11.81 14.82
N GLY A 30 -6.21 -12.52 13.72
CA GLY A 30 -6.93 -13.71 13.30
C GLY A 30 -8.33 -13.42 12.73
N ILE A 31 -8.60 -12.18 12.33
CA ILE A 31 -9.88 -11.78 11.76
C ILE A 31 -9.97 -12.31 10.32
N PRO A 32 -10.98 -13.12 9.98
CA PRO A 32 -11.14 -13.62 8.62
C PRO A 32 -11.37 -12.47 7.63
N MET A 33 -10.50 -12.37 6.63
CA MET A 33 -10.60 -11.40 5.54
C MET A 33 -10.56 -12.13 4.19
N ALA A 34 -11.21 -11.55 3.18
CA ALA A 34 -11.22 -12.13 1.84
C ALA A 34 -9.82 -12.12 1.19
N ASP A 35 -9.03 -11.09 1.46
CA ASP A 35 -7.65 -10.90 1.03
C ASP A 35 -6.93 -9.89 1.93
N LEU A 36 -5.61 -9.80 1.82
CA LEU A 36 -4.87 -8.66 2.35
C LEU A 36 -5.04 -7.45 1.43
N ILE A 37 -4.91 -6.26 2.02
CA ILE A 37 -4.89 -5.00 1.30
C ILE A 37 -3.44 -4.50 1.25
N ALA A 38 -2.96 -4.27 0.03
CA ALA A 38 -1.67 -3.65 -0.25
C ALA A 38 -1.90 -2.32 -0.96
N ALA A 39 -1.08 -1.32 -0.62
CA ALA A 39 -1.25 0.03 -1.13
C ALA A 39 0.09 0.71 -1.43
N VAL A 40 0.08 1.59 -2.43
CA VAL A 40 1.21 2.45 -2.83
C VAL A 40 0.68 3.80 -3.31
N ALA A 41 1.51 4.83 -3.32
CA ALA A 41 1.23 6.07 -4.03
C ALA A 41 1.98 6.09 -5.36
N VAL A 42 1.33 6.55 -6.43
CA VAL A 42 1.99 6.90 -7.69
C VAL A 42 1.79 8.37 -7.91
N GLY A 43 2.83 9.10 -8.27
CA GLY A 43 2.71 10.51 -8.58
C GLY A 43 3.30 10.89 -9.92
N LYS A 44 3.35 12.20 -10.13
CA LYS A 44 4.01 12.82 -11.27
C LYS A 44 4.98 13.88 -10.76
N VAL A 45 6.25 13.76 -11.13
CA VAL A 45 7.33 14.67 -10.71
C VAL A 45 8.16 15.00 -11.94
N ASP A 46 8.40 16.29 -12.19
CA ASP A 46 9.12 16.80 -13.37
C ASP A 46 8.59 16.21 -14.69
N GLY A 47 7.27 16.06 -14.78
CA GLY A 47 6.62 15.48 -15.95
C GLY A 47 6.66 13.95 -16.05
N GLN A 48 7.27 13.24 -15.10
CA GLN A 48 7.43 11.79 -15.13
C GLN A 48 6.59 11.09 -14.05
N LEU A 49 6.02 9.93 -14.40
CA LEU A 49 5.33 9.09 -13.42
C LEU A 49 6.34 8.38 -12.52
N VAL A 50 6.16 8.51 -11.21
CA VAL A 50 7.02 7.93 -10.18
C VAL A 50 6.22 7.05 -9.23
N LEU A 51 6.84 6.02 -8.69
CA LEU A 51 6.24 5.08 -7.75
C LEU A 51 6.78 5.33 -6.35
N ASP A 52 5.88 5.31 -5.36
CA ASP A 52 6.16 5.43 -3.94
C ASP A 52 6.77 6.78 -3.55
N LEU A 53 5.94 7.83 -3.62
CA LEU A 53 6.33 9.21 -3.36
C LEU A 53 6.85 9.40 -1.93
N ASN A 54 7.97 10.11 -1.80
CA ASN A 54 8.39 10.71 -0.54
C ASN A 54 7.71 12.07 -0.29
N ASP A 55 7.98 12.71 0.85
CA ASP A 55 7.37 14.00 1.22
C ASP A 55 7.70 15.14 0.25
N VAL A 56 8.92 15.17 -0.29
CA VAL A 56 9.36 16.21 -1.24
C VAL A 56 8.62 16.05 -2.56
N GLU A 57 8.53 14.83 -3.06
CA GLU A 57 7.85 14.50 -4.31
C GLU A 57 6.33 14.73 -4.21
N ASP A 58 5.71 14.41 -3.07
CA ASP A 58 4.28 14.69 -2.81
C ASP A 58 4.00 16.20 -2.76
N LYS A 59 4.86 16.98 -2.08
CA LYS A 59 4.66 18.43 -1.92
C LYS A 59 4.90 19.25 -3.18
N TYR A 60 5.92 18.88 -3.96
CA TYR A 60 6.39 19.69 -5.10
C TYR A 60 6.08 19.06 -6.45
N GLY A 61 5.64 17.80 -6.49
CA GLY A 61 5.21 17.12 -7.71
C GLY A 61 3.92 17.68 -8.29
N GLU A 62 3.60 17.26 -9.52
CA GLU A 62 2.39 17.67 -10.22
C GLU A 62 1.15 16.84 -9.83
N ALA A 63 1.35 15.64 -9.26
CA ALA A 63 0.26 14.78 -8.83
C ALA A 63 0.67 13.76 -7.75
N ASP A 64 -0.30 13.42 -6.88
CA ASP A 64 -0.28 12.32 -5.94
C ASP A 64 -1.52 11.45 -6.16
N MET A 65 -1.31 10.15 -6.39
CA MET A 65 -2.36 9.17 -6.62
C MET A 65 -2.15 7.95 -5.72
N PRO A 66 -2.67 7.96 -4.48
CA PRO A 66 -2.70 6.80 -3.61
C PRO A 66 -3.68 5.74 -4.14
N ILE A 67 -3.22 4.49 -4.27
CA ILE A 67 -4.02 3.34 -4.68
C ILE A 67 -3.82 2.18 -3.71
N ALA A 68 -4.92 1.53 -3.34
CA ALA A 68 -4.90 0.28 -2.61
C ALA A 68 -5.76 -0.78 -3.30
N MET A 69 -5.32 -2.03 -3.22
CA MET A 69 -5.99 -3.16 -3.85
C MET A 69 -6.08 -4.37 -2.94
N ALA A 70 -7.10 -5.19 -3.19
CA ALA A 70 -7.17 -6.60 -2.82
C ALA A 70 -6.62 -7.43 -4.01
N PRO A 71 -5.34 -7.83 -4.01
CA PRO A 71 -4.67 -8.33 -5.22
C PRO A 71 -5.25 -9.63 -5.77
N ARG A 72 -5.70 -10.56 -4.91
CA ARG A 72 -6.35 -11.83 -5.29
C ARG A 72 -7.60 -11.60 -6.15
N PHE A 73 -8.31 -10.52 -5.91
CA PHE A 73 -9.53 -10.15 -6.64
C PHE A 73 -9.28 -9.10 -7.71
N ASN A 74 -8.02 -8.65 -7.90
CA ASN A 74 -7.65 -7.53 -8.78
C ASN A 74 -8.59 -6.31 -8.59
N SER A 75 -9.00 -6.06 -7.34
CA SER A 75 -10.03 -5.08 -7.00
C SER A 75 -9.41 -3.89 -6.30
N ILE A 76 -9.76 -2.68 -6.74
CA ILE A 76 -9.33 -1.42 -6.13
C ILE A 76 -10.24 -1.12 -4.95
N VAL A 77 -9.65 -0.89 -3.77
CA VAL A 77 -10.38 -0.57 -2.53
C VAL A 77 -10.18 0.89 -2.11
N LEU A 78 -9.12 1.53 -2.59
CA LEU A 78 -8.88 2.96 -2.45
C LEU A 78 -8.25 3.48 -3.75
N LEU A 79 -8.79 4.59 -4.25
CA LEU A 79 -8.18 5.37 -5.31
C LEU A 79 -8.48 6.84 -5.05
N GLN A 80 -7.43 7.62 -4.87
CA GLN A 80 -7.52 9.06 -4.72
C GLN A 80 -6.53 9.69 -5.71
N LEU A 81 -6.85 10.89 -6.18
CA LEU A 81 -5.96 11.66 -7.06
C LEU A 81 -6.02 13.13 -6.64
N ASN A 82 -4.86 13.68 -6.30
CA ASN A 82 -4.61 15.11 -6.17
C ASN A 82 -3.63 15.53 -7.27
N GLY A 83 -3.77 16.75 -7.79
CA GLY A 83 -2.97 17.25 -8.90
C GLY A 83 -3.47 16.78 -10.27
N ARG A 84 -2.57 16.67 -11.24
CA ARG A 84 -2.91 16.46 -12.65
C ARG A 84 -2.19 15.26 -13.26
N ILE A 85 -2.98 14.24 -13.59
CA ILE A 85 -2.59 13.13 -14.45
C ILE A 85 -3.52 13.17 -15.68
N SER A 86 -2.95 13.15 -16.88
CA SER A 86 -3.73 13.12 -18.12
C SER A 86 -4.42 11.77 -18.32
N LYS A 87 -5.42 11.74 -19.22
CA LYS A 87 -6.14 10.50 -19.57
C LYS A 87 -5.21 9.40 -20.10
N ASP A 88 -4.14 9.78 -20.79
CA ASP A 88 -3.17 8.83 -21.36
C ASP A 88 -2.12 8.36 -20.34
N GLU A 89 -1.88 9.16 -19.30
CA GLU A 89 -0.98 8.82 -18.20
C GLU A 89 -1.67 7.93 -17.16
N PHE A 90 -2.98 8.11 -16.92
CA PHE A 90 -3.71 7.39 -15.88
C PHE A 90 -3.60 5.85 -15.98
N PRO A 91 -3.79 5.20 -17.16
CA PRO A 91 -3.59 3.76 -17.27
C PRO A 91 -2.15 3.32 -16.99
N LYS A 92 -1.16 4.16 -17.35
CA LYS A 92 0.26 3.89 -17.08
C LYS A 92 0.56 3.98 -15.59
N ALA A 93 0.02 4.99 -14.92
CA ALA A 93 0.12 5.19 -13.49
C ALA A 93 -0.54 4.04 -12.72
N LEU A 94 -1.73 3.60 -13.14
CA LEU A 94 -2.39 2.44 -12.54
C LEU A 94 -1.60 1.14 -12.76
N ALA A 95 -1.01 0.94 -13.93
CA ALA A 95 -0.16 -0.22 -14.19
C ALA A 95 1.12 -0.20 -13.33
N LEU A 96 1.72 0.98 -13.12
CA LEU A 96 2.87 1.17 -12.23
C LEU A 96 2.50 0.87 -10.78
N ALA A 97 1.36 1.39 -10.30
CA ALA A 97 0.85 1.11 -8.97
C ALA A 97 0.61 -0.39 -8.75
N LYS A 98 -0.01 -1.08 -9.71
CA LYS A 98 -0.23 -2.53 -9.65
C LYS A 98 1.06 -3.32 -9.44
N LYS A 99 2.15 -2.93 -10.10
CA LYS A 99 3.46 -3.57 -9.91
C LYS A 99 3.97 -3.38 -8.49
N GLY A 100 3.95 -2.16 -7.95
CA GLY A 100 4.34 -1.87 -6.57
C GLY A 100 3.47 -2.61 -5.54
N ILE A 101 2.15 -2.59 -5.74
CA ILE A 101 1.18 -3.29 -4.89
C ILE A 101 1.47 -4.79 -4.82
N MET A 102 1.78 -5.44 -5.94
CA MET A 102 2.11 -6.87 -5.94
C MET A 102 3.37 -7.18 -5.14
N GLU A 103 4.35 -6.28 -5.14
CA GLU A 103 5.57 -6.43 -4.35
C GLU A 103 5.29 -6.24 -2.85
N ILE A 104 4.56 -5.20 -2.47
CA ILE A 104 4.10 -4.99 -1.07
C ILE A 104 3.27 -6.19 -0.60
N TYR A 105 2.36 -6.69 -1.42
CA TYR A 105 1.54 -7.86 -1.12
C TYR A 105 2.37 -9.13 -0.89
N ARG A 106 3.41 -9.35 -1.71
CA ARG A 106 4.36 -10.46 -1.52
C ARG A 106 5.05 -10.34 -0.16
N LEU A 107 5.56 -9.16 0.18
CA LEU A 107 6.24 -8.89 1.45
C LEU A 107 5.30 -9.03 2.66
N GLN A 108 4.05 -8.57 2.58
CA GLN A 108 3.04 -8.77 3.64
C GLN A 108 2.82 -10.26 3.94
N ARG A 109 2.68 -11.09 2.89
CA ARG A 109 2.50 -12.54 3.03
C ARG A 109 3.74 -13.21 3.63
N GLU A 110 4.93 -12.77 3.24
CA GLU A 110 6.19 -13.26 3.81
C GLU A 110 6.35 -12.89 5.28
N ALA A 111 5.95 -11.67 5.67
CA ALA A 111 5.97 -11.23 7.06
C ALA A 111 5.05 -12.10 7.94
N LEU A 112 3.80 -12.32 7.50
CA LEU A 112 2.86 -13.19 8.21
C LEU A 112 3.38 -14.63 8.28
N LYS A 113 3.86 -15.19 7.16
CA LYS A 113 4.47 -16.53 7.17
C LYS A 113 5.63 -16.61 8.14
N ARG A 114 6.56 -15.66 8.12
CA ARG A 114 7.73 -15.66 9.02
C ARG A 114 7.30 -15.67 10.49
N LYS A 115 6.29 -14.88 10.85
CA LYS A 115 5.75 -14.82 12.21
C LYS A 115 5.16 -16.15 12.68
N TYR A 116 4.45 -16.87 11.81
CA TYR A 116 3.72 -18.10 12.20
C TYR A 116 4.36 -19.41 11.75
N SER A 117 5.43 -19.35 10.94
CA SER A 117 6.20 -20.53 10.51
C SER A 117 7.38 -20.83 11.44
N ALA A 118 7.72 -19.90 12.33
CA ALA A 118 8.60 -20.19 13.46
C ALA A 118 7.82 -21.05 14.47
N THR A 119 8.09 -22.35 14.47
CA THR A 119 7.70 -23.25 15.56
C THR A 119 8.10 -22.60 16.89
N PRO A 120 7.27 -22.62 17.95
CA PRO A 120 7.73 -22.16 19.25
C PRO A 120 8.88 -23.07 19.71
N GLU A 121 10.10 -22.55 19.69
CA GLU A 121 11.20 -23.09 20.50
C GLU A 121 10.80 -22.91 21.96
N GLY A 122 10.18 -23.94 22.55
CA GLY A 122 9.81 -23.90 23.97
C GLY A 122 8.51 -24.57 24.39
N GLY A 123 7.94 -25.49 23.60
CA GLY A 123 6.94 -26.42 24.12
C GLY A 123 7.62 -27.57 24.88
N MET A 124 7.88 -27.37 26.18
CA MET A 124 7.97 -28.48 27.16
C MET A 124 6.57 -28.80 27.67
#